data_AF-A0AAD7IRY5-F1
#
_entry.id   AF-A0AAD7IRY5-F1
#
_cell.length_a   1.000
_cell.length_b   1.000
_cell.length_c   1.000
_cell.angle_alpha   90.00
_cell.angle_beta   90.00
_cell.angle_gamma   90.00
#
_symmetry.space_group_name_H-M   'P 1'
#
loop_
_entity.id
_entity.type
_entity.pdbx_description
1 polymer ?
#
loop_
_entity_poly.entity_id
_entity_poly.type
_entity_poly.pdbx_seq_one_letter_code
_entity_poly.pdbx_strand_id
1 'polypeptide(L)'
;MACIDPHLVSGANIIIDVDDKSLAHLEKVQNAFLRPLLGLGAYSMRAPLFTELGLVPLRYWHLILALRYLGYLVNLAATHYAKAAPEDSYQLYFKGCQGYWMDLVYALQVSTSTT
;
A
#
# COMPACT_ATOMS: atom_id res chain seq x y z
N MET A 1 23.54 7.87 -1.69
CA MET A 1 22.16 8.31 -1.39
C MET A 1 21.28 7.09 -1.39
N ALA A 2 20.81 6.63 -0.24
CA ALA A 2 19.85 5.53 -0.14
C ALA A 2 18.45 6.13 -0.19
N CYS A 3 17.67 5.79 -1.22
CA CYS A 3 16.30 6.25 -1.35
C CYS A 3 15.45 5.44 -0.35
N ILE A 4 14.85 6.12 0.62
CA ILE A 4 14.10 5.47 1.72
C ILE A 4 12.78 4.89 1.23
N ASP A 5 12.16 5.49 0.21
CA ASP A 5 10.95 4.96 -0.43
C ASP A 5 11.13 3.52 -0.91
N PRO A 6 12.18 3.17 -1.68
CA PRO A 6 12.49 1.78 -2.01
C PRO A 6 12.63 0.84 -0.81
N HIS A 7 13.17 1.30 0.32
CA HIS A 7 13.31 0.46 1.51
C HIS A 7 11.97 0.24 2.23
N LEU A 8 11.14 1.27 2.32
CA LEU A 8 9.79 1.18 2.89
C LEU A 8 8.88 0.30 2.02
N VAL A 9 8.98 0.47 0.70
CA VAL A 9 8.25 -0.33 -0.30
C VAL A 9 8.76 -1.77 -0.36
N SER A 10 10.08 -1.99 -0.36
CA SER A 10 10.66 -3.34 -0.41
C SER A 10 10.45 -4.12 0.88
N GLY A 11 10.32 -3.44 2.03
CA GLY A 11 10.02 -4.08 3.32
C GLY A 11 8.55 -4.48 3.47
N ALA A 12 7.64 -3.80 2.76
CA ALA A 12 6.23 -4.11 2.71
C ALA A 12 5.98 -5.26 1.71
N ASN A 13 6.04 -6.49 2.20
CA ASN A 13 6.01 -7.71 1.39
C ASN A 13 4.59 -7.98 0.82
N ILE A 14 4.08 -7.20 -0.15
CA ILE A 14 2.70 -7.30 -0.70
C ILE A 14 1.64 -7.44 0.43
N ILE A 15 1.91 -6.79 1.57
CA ILE A 15 1.03 -6.77 2.73
C ILE A 15 0.08 -5.58 2.55
N ILE A 16 -1.20 -5.80 2.82
CA ILE A 16 -2.21 -4.75 2.77
C ILE A 16 -2.17 -3.98 4.09
N ASP A 17 -2.11 -2.64 4.01
CA ASP A 17 -2.13 -1.77 5.17
C ASP A 17 -3.55 -1.70 5.75
N VAL A 18 -3.83 -2.53 6.77
CA VAL A 18 -5.13 -2.55 7.48
C VAL A 18 -5.11 -1.67 8.73
N ASP A 19 -3.95 -1.51 9.37
CA ASP A 19 -3.79 -0.70 10.58
C ASP A 19 -3.27 0.70 10.26
N ASP A 20 -4.16 1.69 10.35
CA ASP A 20 -3.85 3.10 10.14
C ASP A 20 -2.75 3.61 11.08
N LYS A 21 -2.60 3.07 12.29
CA LYS A 21 -1.58 3.52 13.25
C LYS A 21 -0.18 3.16 12.77
N SER A 22 -0.01 1.93 12.31
CA SER A 22 1.26 1.45 11.76
C SER A 22 1.63 2.21 10.49
N LEU A 23 0.65 2.42 9.60
CA LEU A 23 0.85 3.19 8.38
C LEU A 23 1.22 4.65 8.67
N ALA A 24 0.55 5.30 9.63
CA ALA A 24 0.86 6.68 10.02
C ALA A 24 2.30 6.84 10.53
N HIS A 25 2.88 5.82 11.18
CA HIS A 25 4.29 5.85 11.57
C HIS A 25 5.21 5.85 10.35
N LEU A 26 4.92 5.01 9.35
CA LEU A 26 5.69 4.96 8.10
C LEU A 26 5.58 6.27 7.31
N GLU A 27 4.37 6.81 7.17
CA GLU A 27 4.15 8.09 6.50
C GLU A 27 4.85 9.25 7.23
N LYS A 28 4.90 9.22 8.57
CA LYS A 28 5.65 10.22 9.35
C LYS A 28 7.14 10.16 9.04
N VAL A 29 7.71 8.97 8.93
CA VAL A 29 9.10 8.76 8.54
C VAL A 29 9.32 9.27 7.11
N GLN A 30 8.49 8.88 6.15
CA GLN A 30 8.57 9.35 4.76
C GLN A 30 8.56 10.89 4.69
N ASN A 31 7.56 11.52 5.28
CA ASN A 31 7.43 12.98 5.28
C ASN A 31 8.62 13.68 5.96
N ALA A 32 9.18 13.11 7.02
CA ALA A 32 10.36 13.65 7.70
C ALA A 32 11.60 13.68 6.80
N PHE A 33 11.71 12.73 5.86
CA PHE A 33 12.79 12.69 4.88
C PHE A 33 12.53 13.56 3.64
N LEU A 34 11.28 13.68 3.19
CA LEU A 34 10.93 14.50 2.02
C LEU A 34 11.03 16.01 2.32
N ARG A 35 10.73 16.42 3.55
CA ARG A 35 10.72 17.84 3.94
C ARG A 35 12.07 18.55 3.75
N PRO A 36 13.20 18.01 4.25
CA PRO A 36 14.52 18.60 4.01
C PRO A 36 14.87 18.71 2.52
N LEU A 37 14.40 17.80 1.68
CA LEU A 37 14.70 17.80 0.25
C LEU A 37 14.12 19.03 -0.47
N LEU A 38 13.00 19.57 0.04
CA LEU A 38 12.33 20.76 -0.49
C LEU A 38 12.54 22.01 0.39
N GLY A 39 13.38 21.93 1.43
CA GLY A 39 13.60 23.03 2.37
C GLY A 39 12.36 23.41 3.20
N LEU A 40 11.43 22.46 3.40
CA LEU A 40 10.16 22.70 4.07
C LEU A 40 10.22 22.44 5.58
N GLY A 41 9.52 23.27 6.36
CA GLY A 41 9.42 23.13 7.81
C GLY A 41 8.51 21.99 8.29
N ALA A 42 8.56 21.65 9.58
CA ALA A 42 7.82 20.53 10.18
C ALA A 42 6.28 20.66 10.14
N TYR A 43 5.76 21.85 9.86
CA TYR A 43 4.32 22.14 9.76
C TYR A 43 3.90 22.52 8.33
N SER A 44 4.75 22.25 7.33
CA SER A 44 4.41 22.50 5.93
C SER A 44 3.26 21.61 5.47
N MET A 45 2.53 22.08 4.46
CA MET A 45 1.57 21.27 3.72
C MET A 45 2.23 19.99 3.20
N ARG A 46 1.48 18.89 3.18
CA ARG A 46 1.96 17.60 2.68
C ARG A 46 1.86 17.48 1.16
N ALA A 47 0.86 18.09 0.53
CA ALA A 47 0.65 18.00 -0.92
C ALA A 47 1.90 18.36 -1.74
N PRO A 48 2.63 19.46 -1.45
CA PRO A 48 3.85 19.82 -2.18
C PRO A 48 4.95 18.75 -2.07
N LEU A 49 5.00 17.99 -0.98
CA LEU A 49 6.01 16.92 -0.81
C LEU A 49 5.89 15.87 -1.91
N PHE A 50 4.67 15.60 -2.37
CA PHE A 50 4.39 14.56 -3.35
C PHE A 50 4.33 15.12 -4.76
N THR A 51 3.68 16.26 -4.97
CA THR A 51 3.52 16.86 -6.30
C THR A 51 4.83 17.36 -6.89
N GLU A 52 5.69 18.00 -6.09
CA GLU A 52 6.97 18.56 -6.58
C GLU A 52 8.03 17.49 -6.82
N LEU A 53 7.99 16.39 -6.06
CA LEU A 53 8.95 15.29 -6.18
C LEU A 53 8.47 14.18 -7.12
N GLY A 54 7.24 14.29 -7.65
CA GLY A 54 6.63 13.23 -8.47
C GLY A 54 6.46 11.91 -7.71
N LEU A 55 6.29 11.98 -6.39
CA LEU A 55 6.11 10.82 -5.52
C LEU A 55 4.62 10.60 -5.23
N VAL A 56 4.25 9.35 -4.99
CA VAL A 56 2.91 9.00 -4.49
C VAL A 56 3.02 8.70 -2.99
N PRO A 57 2.00 9.00 -2.16
CA PRO A 57 2.02 8.62 -0.75
C PRO A 57 2.09 7.09 -0.57
N LEU A 58 2.76 6.63 0.49
CA LEU A 58 2.99 5.20 0.77
C LEU A 58 1.71 4.36 0.73
N ARG A 59 0.61 4.83 1.34
CA ARG A 59 -0.67 4.14 1.35
C ARG A 59 -1.14 3.71 -0.03
N TYR A 60 -1.03 4.61 -1.00
CA TYR A 60 -1.46 4.32 -2.37
C TYR A 60 -0.45 3.46 -3.10
N TRP A 61 0.86 3.65 -2.88
CA TRP A 61 1.90 2.78 -3.46
C TRP A 61 1.74 1.32 -3.05
N HIS A 62 1.57 1.04 -1.76
CA HIS A 62 1.39 -0.32 -1.26
C HIS A 62 0.12 -0.95 -1.81
N LEU A 63 -0.98 -0.19 -1.86
CA LEU A 63 -2.23 -0.66 -2.43
C LEU A 63 -2.10 -0.96 -3.93
N ILE A 64 -1.42 -0.09 -4.70
CA ILE A 64 -1.12 -0.34 -6.12
C ILE A 64 -0.29 -1.61 -6.30
N LEU A 65 0.74 -1.83 -5.47
CA LEU A 65 1.56 -3.04 -5.53
C LEU A 65 0.75 -4.30 -5.23
N ALA A 66 -0.09 -4.25 -4.19
CA ALA A 66 -0.99 -5.35 -3.84
C ALA A 66 -1.96 -5.68 -4.99
N LEU A 67 -2.55 -4.66 -5.62
CA LEU A 67 -3.42 -4.84 -6.78
C LEU A 67 -2.69 -5.38 -8.01
N ARG A 68 -1.47 -4.88 -8.29
CA ARG A 68 -0.66 -5.38 -9.41
C ARG A 68 -0.27 -6.85 -9.20
N TYR A 69 0.11 -7.21 -7.99
CA TYR A 69 0.40 -8.59 -7.65
C TYR A 69 -0.83 -9.48 -7.76
N LEU A 70 -1.98 -9.03 -7.24
CA LEU A 70 -3.24 -9.74 -7.41
C LEU A 70 -3.59 -9.95 -8.89
N GLY A 71 -3.44 -8.90 -9.71
CA GLY A 71 -3.62 -9.00 -11.16
C GLY A 71 -2.69 -10.03 -11.80
N TYR A 72 -1.44 -10.10 -11.37
CA TYR A 72 -0.51 -11.15 -11.79
C TYR A 72 -1.02 -12.55 -11.39
N LEU A 73 -1.45 -12.73 -10.13
CA LEU A 73 -1.93 -14.03 -9.64
C LEU A 73 -3.17 -14.54 -10.36
N VAL A 74 -4.12 -13.66 -10.69
CA VAL A 74 -5.37 -14.04 -11.40
C VAL A 74 -5.07 -14.49 -12.84
N ASN A 75 -4.07 -13.89 -13.47
CA ASN A 75 -3.66 -14.21 -14.84
C ASN A 75 -2.80 -15.48 -14.96
N LEU A 76 -2.39 -16.09 -13.85
CA LEU A 76 -1.61 -17.33 -13.88
C LEU A 76 -2.44 -18.52 -14.43
N ALA A 77 -1.72 -19.56 -14.88
CA ALA A 77 -2.36 -20.82 -15.25
C ALA A 77 -3.02 -21.49 -14.03
N ALA A 78 -4.15 -22.17 -14.23
CA ALA A 78 -4.86 -22.87 -13.15
C ALA A 78 -4.01 -23.98 -12.47
N THR A 79 -2.97 -24.47 -13.16
CA THR A 79 -2.02 -25.45 -12.63
C THR A 79 -1.01 -24.85 -11.65
N HIS A 80 -0.93 -23.52 -11.54
CA HIS A 80 0.05 -22.85 -10.70
C HIS A 80 -0.50 -22.61 -9.29
N TYR A 81 0.19 -23.11 -8.26
CA TYR A 81 -0.25 -23.02 -6.85
C TYR A 81 -0.54 -21.59 -6.39
N ALA A 82 0.24 -20.61 -6.85
CA ALA A 82 0.02 -19.21 -6.51
C ALA A 82 -1.37 -18.67 -6.96
N LYS A 83 -2.03 -19.30 -7.95
CA LYS A 83 -3.40 -18.94 -8.36
C LYS A 83 -4.47 -19.57 -7.47
N ALA A 84 -4.20 -20.72 -6.85
CA ALA A 84 -5.15 -21.35 -5.94
C ALA A 84 -5.39 -20.50 -4.67
N ALA A 85 -4.33 -19.89 -4.12
CA ALA A 85 -4.42 -19.07 -2.91
C ALA A 85 -5.40 -17.87 -2.98
N PRO A 86 -5.38 -16.99 -4.01
CA PRO A 86 -6.36 -15.92 -4.14
C PRO A 86 -7.78 -16.45 -4.40
N GLU A 87 -7.95 -17.59 -5.08
CA GLU A 87 -9.27 -18.19 -5.30
C GLU A 87 -9.86 -18.73 -3.99
N ASP A 88 -9.08 -19.48 -3.21
CA ASP A 88 -9.53 -20.00 -1.93
C ASP A 88 -9.88 -18.87 -0.94
N SER A 89 -9.05 -17.83 -0.89
CA SER A 89 -9.33 -16.66 -0.05
C SER A 89 -10.56 -15.88 -0.55
N TYR A 90 -10.86 -15.89 -1.84
CA TYR A 90 -12.08 -15.28 -2.40
C TYR A 90 -13.33 -16.05 -1.96
N GLN A 91 -13.27 -17.39 -1.96
CA GLN A 91 -14.34 -18.22 -1.43
C GLN A 91 -14.56 -18.02 0.08
N LEU A 92 -13.49 -17.81 0.84
CA LEU A 92 -13.55 -17.48 2.27
C LEU A 92 -14.21 -16.12 2.52
N TYR A 93 -13.94 -15.12 1.66
CA TYR A 93 -14.58 -13.81 1.75
C TYR A 93 -16.10 -13.89 1.65
N PHE A 94 -16.64 -14.68 0.70
CA PHE A 94 -18.09 -14.88 0.60
C PHE A 94 -18.71 -15.64 1.79
N LYS A 95 -17.91 -16.44 2.49
CA LYS A 95 -18.33 -17.10 3.74
C LYS A 95 -18.27 -16.15 4.95
N GLY A 96 -17.85 -14.90 4.76
CA GLY A 96 -17.70 -13.91 5.83
C GLY A 96 -16.47 -14.14 6.70
N CYS A 97 -15.49 -14.92 6.23
CA CYS A 97 -14.25 -15.14 6.96
C CYS A 97 -13.25 -14.02 6.68
N GLN A 98 -12.45 -13.68 7.71
CA GLN A 98 -11.35 -12.72 7.57
C GLN A 98 -10.24 -13.30 6.69
N GLY A 99 -9.59 -12.44 5.91
CA GLY A 99 -8.50 -12.82 5.03
C GLY A 99 -8.17 -11.73 4.01
N TYR A 100 -7.24 -12.05 3.10
CA TYR A 100 -6.64 -11.11 2.16
C TYR A 100 -7.66 -10.25 1.38
N TRP A 101 -8.75 -10.83 0.89
CA TRP A 101 -9.78 -10.08 0.15
C TRP A 101 -10.55 -9.10 1.03
N MET A 102 -10.83 -9.46 2.28
CA MET A 102 -11.52 -8.56 3.22
C MET A 102 -10.63 -7.36 3.54
N ASP A 103 -9.35 -7.61 3.80
CA ASP A 103 -8.35 -6.58 4.05
C ASP A 103 -8.20 -5.65 2.83
N LEU A 104 -8.20 -6.21 1.63
CA LEU A 104 -8.08 -5.45 0.37
C LEU A 104 -9.30 -4.56 0.14
N VAL A 105 -10.50 -5.08 0.35
CA VAL A 105 -11.75 -4.30 0.25
C VAL A 105 -11.77 -3.19 1.29
N TYR A 106 -11.37 -3.49 2.53
CA TYR A 106 -11.29 -2.49 3.60
C TYR A 106 -10.31 -1.37 3.24
N ALA A 107 -9.08 -1.72 2.83
CA ALA A 107 -8.06 -0.74 2.45
C ALA A 107 -8.52 0.14 1.26
N LEU A 108 -9.22 -0.44 0.28
CA LEU A 108 -9.83 0.32 -0.82
C LEU A 108 -10.89 1.30 -0.31
N GLN A 109 -11.81 0.86 0.54
CA GLN A 109 -12.85 1.71 1.10
C GLN A 109 -12.26 2.89 1.89
N VAL A 110 -11.31 2.61 2.78
CA VAL A 110 -10.62 3.64 3.57
C VAL A 110 -9.87 4.63 2.66
N SER A 111 -9.24 4.14 1.59
CA SER A 111 -8.53 5.03 0.66
C SER A 111 -9.46 5.99 -0.08
N THR A 112 -10.69 5.57 -0.38
CA THR A 112 -11.70 6.40 -1.08
C THR A 112 -12.39 7.41 -0.17
N SER A 113 -12.53 7.13 1.13
CA SER A 113 -13.18 8.03 2.09
C SER A 113 -12.27 9.15 2.60
N THR A 114 -10.96 9.07 2.34
CA THR A 114 -9.98 10.10 2.77
C THR A 114 -9.75 11.20 1.72
N THR A 115 -10.56 11.23 0.66
CA THR A 115 -10.59 12.29 -0.37
C THR A 115 -11.74 13.24 -0.10
#